data_AF-A0AAX6I988-F1
#
_entry.id   AF-A0AAX6I988-F1
#
_cell.length_a   1.000
_cell.length_b   1.000
_cell.length_c   1.000
_cell.angle_alpha   90.00
_cell.angle_beta   90.00
_cell.angle_gamma   90.00
#
_symmetry.space_group_name_H-M   'P 1'
#
loop_
_entity.id
_entity.type
_entity.pdbx_description
1 polymer ?
#
loop_
_entity_poly.entity_id
_entity_poly.type
_entity_poly.pdbx_seq_one_letter_code
_entity_poly.pdbx_strand_id
1 'polypeptide(L)'
;MEGHSSSISSGDDVVPRIGMIFDDLDQLWDDYATYAEQTGFPVRKQTSKKNEEGIVRTVTYCCARAGKPANACQNPMLPRKSLRCGCLAKLTTKLGRKGRWIISSLTLNHNHHYNPSKSRFFLCNRRISGYIQNDNLIFWMKRGLD
;
A
#
# COMPACT_ATOMS: atom_id res chain seq x y z
N MET A 1 24.71 20.90 -24.55
CA MET A 1 24.59 19.57 -23.93
C MET A 1 23.26 19.52 -23.22
N GLU A 2 22.16 19.29 -23.94
CA GLU A 2 20.85 19.11 -23.32
C GLU A 2 20.10 18.02 -24.08
N GLY A 3 19.61 17.04 -23.34
CA GLY A 3 18.93 15.88 -23.89
C GLY A 3 18.99 14.68 -22.95
N HIS A 4 18.23 14.72 -21.86
CA HIS A 4 17.75 13.50 -21.23
C HIS A 4 16.23 13.45 -21.39
N SER A 5 15.80 13.07 -22.58
CA SER A 5 14.49 12.48 -22.82
C SER A 5 14.56 11.01 -22.40
N SER A 6 13.99 10.66 -21.27
CA SER A 6 13.56 9.28 -21.01
C SER A 6 12.07 9.20 -21.28
N SER A 7 11.74 9.05 -22.56
CA SER A 7 10.47 8.48 -22.98
C SER A 7 10.44 7.02 -22.53
N ILE A 8 9.57 6.68 -21.58
CA ILE A 8 9.28 5.28 -21.27
C ILE A 8 7.83 5.03 -21.69
N SER A 9 7.69 4.27 -22.78
CA SER A 9 6.43 3.73 -23.26
C SER A 9 6.38 2.21 -23.00
N SER A 10 5.16 1.73 -22.74
CA SER A 10 4.69 0.34 -22.92
C SER A 10 4.71 -0.57 -21.68
N GLY A 11 3.59 -0.56 -20.93
CA GLY A 11 2.86 -1.74 -20.43
C GLY A 11 3.45 -2.67 -19.37
N ASP A 12 4.77 -2.91 -19.37
CA ASP A 12 5.42 -3.90 -18.51
C ASP A 12 6.18 -3.28 -17.31
N ASP A 13 6.25 -1.95 -17.26
CA ASP A 13 7.11 -1.22 -16.32
C ASP A 13 6.53 -1.02 -14.91
N VAL A 14 5.27 -1.38 -14.68
CA VAL A 14 4.57 -1.07 -13.42
C VAL A 14 4.56 -2.25 -12.44
N VAL A 15 5.05 -3.44 -12.84
CA VAL A 15 5.04 -4.62 -11.94
C VAL A 15 6.16 -4.50 -10.90
N PRO A 16 5.84 -4.46 -9.59
CA PRO A 16 6.86 -4.37 -8.55
C PRO A 16 7.73 -5.63 -8.52
N ARG A 17 9.02 -5.47 -8.28
CA ARG A 17 10.02 -6.55 -8.23
C ARG A 17 10.89 -6.43 -6.98
N ILE A 18 11.28 -7.57 -6.42
CA ILE A 18 12.25 -7.59 -5.31
C ILE A 18 13.55 -6.96 -5.79
N GLY A 19 14.13 -6.07 -4.97
CA GLY A 19 15.36 -5.35 -5.29
C GLY A 19 15.15 -3.99 -5.97
N MET A 20 13.94 -3.61 -6.39
CA MET A 20 13.68 -2.24 -6.85
C MET A 20 14.01 -1.23 -5.74
N ILE A 21 14.60 -0.11 -6.14
CA ILE A 21 15.14 0.93 -5.26
C ILE A 21 14.40 2.23 -5.51
N PHE A 22 14.06 2.93 -4.43
CA PHE A 22 13.34 4.20 -4.42
C PHE A 22 14.07 5.18 -3.52
N ASP A 23 14.06 6.46 -3.87
CA ASP A 23 14.71 7.49 -3.05
C ASP A 23 13.88 7.85 -1.82
N ASP A 24 12.55 7.80 -1.92
CA ASP A 24 11.61 8.07 -0.84
C ASP A 24 10.44 7.08 -0.80
N LEU A 25 9.64 7.13 0.27
CA LEU A 25 8.48 6.25 0.47
C LEU A 25 7.25 6.70 -0.33
N ASP A 26 7.16 7.96 -0.73
CA ASP A 26 6.01 8.52 -1.42
C ASP A 26 6.01 8.05 -2.88
N GLN A 27 7.16 8.15 -3.56
CA GLN A 27 7.38 7.59 -4.89
C GLN A 27 7.10 6.08 -4.92
N LEU A 28 7.59 5.36 -3.91
CA LEU A 28 7.35 3.93 -3.78
C LEU A 28 5.86 3.62 -3.64
N TRP A 29 5.17 4.39 -2.80
CA TRP A 29 3.73 4.24 -2.60
C TRP A 29 2.96 4.51 -3.89
N ASP A 30 3.30 5.58 -4.61
CA ASP A 30 2.62 5.97 -5.84
C ASP A 30 2.81 4.91 -6.95
N ASP A 31 4.01 4.33 -7.09
CA ASP A 31 4.27 3.24 -8.03
C ASP A 31 3.46 1.98 -7.66
N TYR A 32 3.45 1.61 -6.38
CA TYR A 32 2.68 0.44 -5.92
C TYR A 32 1.17 0.67 -5.98
N ALA A 33 0.69 1.88 -5.71
CA ALA A 33 -0.72 2.24 -5.83
C ALA A 33 -1.16 2.23 -7.30
N THR A 34 -0.34 2.71 -8.21
CA THR A 34 -0.58 2.66 -9.66
C THR A 34 -0.66 1.21 -10.15
N TYR A 35 0.28 0.36 -9.72
CA TYR A 35 0.22 -1.08 -9.99
C TYR A 35 -1.09 -1.70 -9.49
N ALA A 36 -1.47 -1.42 -8.24
CA ALA A 36 -2.65 -1.98 -7.63
C ALA A 36 -3.96 -1.49 -8.30
N GLU A 37 -3.97 -0.23 -8.74
CA GLU A 37 -5.06 0.37 -9.52
C GLU A 37 -5.21 -0.31 -10.87
N GLN A 38 -4.12 -0.47 -11.62
CA GLN A 38 -4.13 -1.15 -12.93
C GLN A 38 -4.51 -2.63 -12.79
N THR A 39 -4.08 -3.27 -11.71
CA THR A 39 -4.39 -4.68 -11.45
C THR A 39 -5.81 -4.87 -10.93
N GLY A 40 -6.37 -3.94 -10.16
CA GLY A 40 -7.76 -4.01 -9.72
C GLY A 40 -8.01 -4.33 -8.25
N PHE A 41 -7.05 -4.05 -7.37
CA PHE A 41 -7.20 -4.31 -5.93
C PHE A 41 -6.86 -3.10 -5.06
N PRO A 42 -7.56 -2.91 -3.93
CA PRO A 42 -7.24 -1.84 -3.01
C PRO A 42 -6.01 -2.15 -2.16
N VAL A 43 -5.19 -1.14 -1.88
CA VAL A 43 -3.98 -1.25 -1.05
C VAL A 43 -4.08 -0.40 0.23
N ARG A 44 -3.27 -0.73 1.22
CA ARG A 44 -3.10 0.06 2.45
C ARG A 44 -1.71 -0.16 3.06
N LYS A 45 -1.26 0.80 3.87
CA LYS A 45 -0.14 0.58 4.80
C LYS A 45 -0.56 -0.41 5.89
N GLN A 46 0.25 -1.44 6.11
CA GLN A 46 0.01 -2.47 7.11
C GLN A 46 0.77 -2.18 8.40
N THR A 47 2.09 -2.01 8.30
CA THR A 47 2.98 -1.76 9.44
C THR A 47 4.14 -0.86 9.04
N SER A 48 4.70 -0.17 10.02
CA SER A 48 5.99 0.49 9.92
C SER A 48 6.81 0.16 11.16
N LYS A 49 8.02 -0.37 10.97
CA LYS A 49 8.95 -0.66 12.07
C LYS A 49 10.04 0.40 12.12
N LYS A 50 10.27 0.93 13.31
CA LYS A 50 11.32 1.91 13.61
C LYS A 50 12.49 1.23 14.33
N ASN A 51 13.70 1.78 14.19
CA ASN A 51 14.82 1.41 15.06
C ASN A 51 14.72 2.13 16.42
N GLU A 52 15.71 1.89 17.29
CA GLU A 52 15.81 2.50 18.63
C GLU A 52 15.87 4.04 18.58
N GLU A 53 16.42 4.60 17.49
CA GLU A 53 16.49 6.04 17.23
C GLU A 53 15.16 6.63 16.70
N GLY A 54 14.11 5.82 16.55
CA GLY A 54 12.81 6.25 16.03
C GLY A 54 12.73 6.40 14.51
N ILE A 55 13.79 6.05 13.78
CA ILE A 55 13.86 6.09 12.30
C ILE A 55 13.12 4.90 11.73
N VAL A 56 12.20 5.13 10.79
CA VAL A 56 11.49 4.05 10.09
C VAL A 56 12.49 3.27 9.23
N ARG A 57 12.65 1.97 9.52
CA ARG A 57 13.56 1.07 8.79
C ARG A 57 12.83 0.09 7.88
N THR A 58 11.55 -0.15 8.12
CA THR A 58 10.76 -1.10 7.33
C THR A 58 9.32 -0.63 7.23
N VAL A 59 8.76 -0.69 6.02
CA VAL A 59 7.33 -0.43 5.79
C VAL A 59 6.74 -1.63 5.05
N THR A 60 5.54 -2.04 5.44
CA THR A 60 4.80 -3.08 4.73
C THR A 60 3.49 -2.49 4.22
N TYR A 61 3.24 -2.65 2.93
CA TYR A 61 1.97 -2.36 2.27
C TYR A 61 1.29 -3.67 1.93
N CYS A 62 -0.04 -3.74 2.01
CA CYS A 62 -0.79 -4.96 1.71
C CYS A 62 -2.10 -4.66 1.02
N CYS A 63 -2.73 -5.72 0.47
CA CYS A 63 -4.10 -5.63 0.02
C CYS A 63 -5.02 -5.18 1.17
N ALA A 64 -6.00 -4.31 0.91
CA ALA A 64 -6.95 -3.89 1.95
C ALA A 64 -7.78 -5.06 2.50
N ARG A 65 -7.91 -6.15 1.73
CA ARG A 65 -8.56 -7.41 2.15
C ARG A 65 -7.63 -8.35 2.92
N ALA A 66 -6.40 -7.94 3.22
CA ALA A 66 -5.45 -8.74 3.99
C ALA A 66 -5.79 -8.80 5.49
N GLY A 67 -5.42 -9.93 6.09
CA GLY A 67 -5.66 -10.23 7.51
C GLY A 67 -7.01 -10.87 7.77
N LYS A 68 -7.26 -11.22 9.03
CA LYS A 68 -8.53 -11.82 9.45
C LYS A 68 -9.65 -10.76 9.42
N PRO A 69 -10.89 -11.15 9.07
CA PRO A 69 -12.04 -10.29 9.29
C PRO A 69 -12.05 -9.86 10.75
N ALA A 70 -12.25 -8.55 10.98
CA ALA A 70 -12.53 -8.10 12.33
C ALA A 70 -13.83 -8.79 12.77
N ASN A 71 -13.83 -9.39 13.97
CA ASN A 71 -15.05 -9.89 14.56
C ASN A 71 -16.05 -8.73 14.53
N ALA A 72 -17.21 -8.96 13.90
CA ALA A 72 -18.22 -7.93 13.75
C ALA A 72 -18.46 -7.28 15.12
N CYS A 73 -18.49 -5.95 15.16
CA CYS A 73 -18.87 -5.21 16.35
C CYS A 73 -20.14 -5.87 16.93
N GLN A 74 -20.17 -6.12 18.24
CA GLN A 74 -21.34 -6.72 18.90
C GLN A 74 -22.62 -5.87 18.77
N ASN A 75 -22.51 -4.66 18.19
CA ASN A 75 -23.63 -3.80 17.88
C ASN A 75 -24.32 -4.26 16.57
N PRO A 76 -25.52 -4.86 16.62
CA PRO A 76 -26.24 -5.36 15.45
C PRO A 76 -26.68 -4.24 14.49
N MET A 77 -26.69 -2.98 14.95
CA MET A 77 -27.09 -1.80 14.18
C MET A 77 -25.98 -1.26 13.26
N LEU A 78 -24.72 -1.69 13.46
CA LEU A 78 -23.56 -1.28 12.66
C LEU A 78 -22.76 -2.50 12.19
N PRO A 79 -23.33 -3.39 11.34
CA PRO A 79 -22.60 -4.51 10.79
C PRO A 79 -21.59 -3.98 9.76
N ARG A 80 -20.44 -3.49 10.23
CA ARG A 80 -19.32 -3.14 9.38
C ARG A 80 -18.68 -4.45 8.92
N LYS A 81 -19.29 -5.10 7.94
CA LYS A 81 -18.79 -6.34 7.33
C LYS A 81 -17.36 -6.07 6.86
N SER A 82 -16.39 -6.68 7.54
CA SER A 82 -14.99 -6.56 7.16
C SER A 82 -14.81 -7.17 5.77
N LEU A 83 -14.20 -6.43 4.84
CA LEU A 83 -13.84 -6.97 3.53
C LEU A 83 -12.58 -7.84 3.57
N ARG A 84 -12.01 -8.08 4.77
CA ARG A 84 -10.81 -8.89 4.93
C ARG A 84 -11.14 -10.37 4.80
N CYS A 85 -10.39 -11.06 3.94
CA CYS A 85 -10.58 -12.47 3.60
C CYS A 85 -9.30 -13.29 3.80
N GLY A 86 -8.35 -12.80 4.60
CA GLY A 86 -7.07 -13.49 4.81
C GLY A 86 -6.10 -13.36 3.64
N CYS A 87 -6.27 -12.37 2.75
CA CYS A 87 -5.34 -12.14 1.65
C CYS A 87 -3.90 -11.94 2.17
N LEU A 88 -2.93 -12.54 1.49
CA LEU A 88 -1.51 -12.47 1.84
C LEU A 88 -0.70 -11.56 0.92
N ALA A 89 -1.32 -10.99 -0.11
CA ALA A 89 -0.67 -10.07 -1.04
C ALA A 89 -0.12 -8.84 -0.29
N LYS A 90 1.19 -8.64 -0.40
CA LYS A 90 1.93 -7.61 0.33
C LYS A 90 3.26 -7.27 -0.33
N LEU A 91 3.73 -6.07 -0.05
CA LEU A 91 5.02 -5.52 -0.45
C LEU A 91 5.70 -4.98 0.81
N THR A 92 6.91 -5.45 1.10
CA THR A 92 7.69 -5.03 2.28
C THR A 92 8.98 -4.38 1.84
N THR A 93 9.24 -3.18 2.31
CA THR A 93 10.42 -2.38 1.98
C THR A 93 11.30 -2.20 3.18
N LYS A 94 12.61 -2.02 2.93
CA LYS A 94 13.60 -1.73 3.96
C LYS A 94 14.42 -0.52 3.57
N LEU A 95 14.77 0.29 4.55
CA LEU A 95 15.70 1.39 4.39
C LEU A 95 17.12 0.83 4.24
N GLY A 96 17.72 1.02 3.08
CA GLY A 96 19.10 0.63 2.77
C GLY A 96 20.13 1.58 3.37
N ARG A 97 21.41 1.22 3.25
CA ARG A 97 22.54 1.96 3.83
C ARG A 97 22.72 3.38 3.27
N LYS A 98 22.28 3.62 2.03
CA LYS A 98 22.37 4.92 1.34
C LYS A 98 21.11 5.79 1.54
N GLY A 99 20.26 5.49 2.52
CA GLY A 99 19.00 6.22 2.72
C GLY A 99 17.89 5.90 1.71
N ARG A 100 18.14 4.99 0.78
CA ARG A 100 17.16 4.56 -0.25
C ARG A 100 16.35 3.35 0.20
N TRP A 101 15.10 3.28 -0.21
CA TRP A 101 14.17 2.20 0.09
C TRP A 101 14.29 1.07 -0.93
N ILE A 102 14.30 -0.17 -0.47
CA ILE A 102 14.44 -1.35 -1.31
C ILE A 102 13.27 -2.30 -1.05
N ILE A 103 12.63 -2.82 -2.10
CA ILE A 103 11.66 -3.91 -1.97
C ILE A 103 12.39 -5.17 -1.51
N SER A 104 12.13 -5.59 -0.28
CA SER A 104 12.80 -6.72 0.37
C SER A 104 12.00 -8.02 0.35
N SER A 105 10.68 -7.94 0.22
CA SER A 105 9.79 -9.09 0.14
C SER A 105 8.53 -8.68 -0.62
N LEU A 106 8.06 -9.57 -1.50
CA LEU A 106 6.91 -9.33 -2.34
C LEU A 106 6.06 -10.60 -2.43
N THR A 107 4.75 -10.43 -2.33
CA THR A 107 3.76 -11.48 -2.57
C THR A 107 2.64 -10.88 -3.39
N LEU A 108 2.52 -11.31 -4.65
CA LEU A 108 1.51 -10.81 -5.59
C LEU A 108 0.28 -11.71 -5.69
N ASN A 109 0.34 -12.93 -5.15
CA ASN A 109 -0.79 -13.85 -5.22
C ASN A 109 -1.95 -13.40 -4.32
N HIS A 110 -3.15 -13.38 -4.89
CA HIS A 110 -4.40 -13.06 -4.17
C HIS A 110 -5.25 -14.30 -4.01
N ASN A 111 -5.95 -14.41 -2.88
CA ASN A 111 -6.95 -15.45 -2.62
C ASN A 111 -8.39 -14.99 -2.93
N HIS A 112 -8.54 -13.87 -3.63
CA HIS A 112 -9.82 -13.30 -4.02
C HIS A 112 -9.68 -12.70 -5.41
N HIS A 113 -10.81 -12.56 -6.11
CA HIS A 113 -10.82 -11.89 -7.39
C HIS A 113 -10.61 -10.38 -7.21
N TYR A 114 -9.91 -9.80 -8.17
CA TYR A 114 -9.70 -8.36 -8.35
C TYR A 114 -10.19 -7.97 -9.75
N ASN A 115 -10.52 -6.71 -9.96
CA ASN A 115 -11.04 -6.24 -11.25
C ASN A 115 -10.64 -4.76 -11.47
N PRO A 116 -9.82 -4.47 -12.50
CA PRO A 116 -9.38 -3.11 -12.83
C PRO A 116 -10.53 -2.12 -13.01
N SER A 117 -11.66 -2.54 -13.58
CA SER A 117 -12.83 -1.67 -13.79
C SER A 117 -13.45 -1.18 -12.48
N LYS A 118 -13.17 -1.86 -11.35
CA LYS A 118 -13.66 -1.46 -10.02
C LYS A 118 -12.69 -0.52 -9.28
N SER A 119 -11.49 -0.30 -9.81
CA SER A 119 -10.45 0.50 -9.15
C SER A 119 -10.87 1.94 -8.82
N ARG A 120 -11.61 2.58 -9.74
CA ARG A 120 -12.18 3.93 -9.55
C ARG A 120 -13.06 4.10 -8.30
N PHE A 121 -13.57 3.00 -7.74
CA PHE A 121 -14.42 3.03 -6.54
C PHE A 121 -13.62 2.86 -5.25
N PHE A 122 -12.34 2.46 -5.32
CA PHE A 122 -11.52 2.27 -4.13
C PHE A 122 -11.12 3.62 -3.53
N LEU A 123 -11.30 3.76 -2.21
CA LEU A 123 -10.95 4.99 -1.49
C LEU A 123 -9.46 5.32 -1.59
N CYS A 124 -8.59 4.31 -1.67
CA CYS A 124 -7.14 4.50 -1.84
C CYS A 124 -6.76 5.16 -3.17
N ASN A 125 -7.67 5.14 -4.17
CA ASN A 125 -7.43 5.75 -5.48
C ASN A 125 -8.06 7.15 -5.59
N ARG A 126 -8.84 7.58 -4.58
CA ARG A 126 -9.37 8.95 -4.57
C ARG A 126 -8.23 9.91 -4.28
N ARG A 127 -7.76 10.59 -5.33
CA ARG A 127 -6.82 11.71 -5.22
C ARG A 127 -7.49 12.87 -4.48
N ILE A 128 -7.29 12.97 -3.17
CA ILE A 128 -7.67 14.14 -2.38
C ILE A 128 -6.47 15.08 -2.39
N SER A 129 -6.68 16.30 -2.88
CA SER A 129 -5.67 17.36 -2.99
C SER A 129 -4.74 17.48 -1.77
N GLY A 130 -3.44 17.22 -2.00
CA GLY A 130 -2.26 17.89 -1.42
C GLY A 130 -1.93 17.76 0.07
N TYR A 131 -2.90 17.55 0.96
CA TYR A 131 -2.65 17.65 2.42
C TYR A 131 -2.96 16.36 3.21
N ILE A 132 -3.65 15.39 2.60
CA ILE A 132 -4.09 14.16 3.29
C ILE A 132 -3.59 12.91 2.57
N GLN A 133 -2.40 12.96 1.98
CA GLN A 133 -1.75 11.75 1.46
C GLN A 133 -0.77 11.14 2.46
N ASN A 134 -0.39 11.89 3.52
CA ASN A 134 0.73 11.48 4.38
C ASN A 134 0.51 11.28 5.88
N ASP A 135 -0.71 11.35 6.45
CA ASP A 135 -0.85 10.84 7.85
C ASP A 135 -2.26 10.50 8.42
N ASN A 136 -3.41 10.79 7.78
CA ASN A 136 -4.65 10.90 8.59
C ASN A 136 -5.96 10.27 8.12
N LEU A 137 -6.01 9.42 7.08
CA LEU A 137 -7.26 8.67 6.77
C LEU A 137 -7.32 7.24 7.35
N ILE A 138 -6.24 6.75 7.96
CA ILE A 138 -6.25 5.51 8.78
C ILE A 138 -6.32 5.83 10.30
N PHE A 139 -6.27 7.11 10.70
CA PHE A 139 -6.47 7.50 12.11
C PHE A 139 -7.94 7.50 12.56
N TRP A 140 -8.90 7.25 11.65
CA TRP A 140 -10.34 7.19 11.95
C TRP A 140 -10.83 5.88 12.58
N MET A 141 -9.93 5.15 13.23
CA MET A 141 -10.26 4.19 14.29
C MET A 141 -9.41 4.47 15.53
N LYS A 142 -9.36 5.73 15.97
CA LYS A 142 -8.91 6.16 17.30
C LYS A 142 -9.26 5.07 18.34
N ARG A 143 -8.25 4.72 19.14
CA ARG A 143 -8.34 4.56 20.59
C ARG A 143 -9.64 3.92 21.09
N GLY A 144 -9.53 2.65 21.43
CA GLY A 144 -10.49 1.96 22.27
C GLY A 144 -9.84 0.65 22.68
N LEU A 145 -9.04 0.71 23.75
CA LEU A 145 -8.69 -0.35 24.70
C LEU A 145 -7.62 0.27 25.62
N ASP A 146 -8.13 1.04 26.58
CA ASP A 146 -7.64 0.93 27.95
C ASP A 146 -8.16 -0.40 28.51
#